data_AF-A0A0Q8KJ62-F1
#
_entry.id   AF-A0A0Q8KJ62-F1
#
_cell.length_a   1.000
_cell.length_b   1.000
_cell.length_c   1.000
_cell.angle_alpha   90.00
_cell.angle_beta   90.00
_cell.angle_gamma   90.00
#
_symmetry.space_group_name_H-M   'P 1'
#
loop_
_entity.id
_entity.type
_entity.pdbx_description
1 polymer ?
#
loop_
_entity_poly.entity_id
_entity_poly.type
_entity_poly.pdbx_seq_one_letter_code
_entity_poly.pdbx_strand_id
1 'polypeptide(L)'
;MRSPSFSPADSRWLGPPLTRFTYDIDFVAGTAKGVTQPYGNNTNDGRAFRDPNNVNASFVPNSAGLLVSQASAGLRRSDRGHWQYPGGTVRNLWNRDLTNVAWVATSVTALKDQVGADGSANAASSITATGANGTILQSITLASSTVLLSVDIKRLVGTGTLEMTVDGGTTWTAIAGITAAYSLKFIVQAAVTNPVLGYRIGTSGDSFAVDFTSIVNPANAGINIPSQYRVTTTSATVLCAQSRPSADIADAGPIIGVAQGAFGFYWQGRSERATGAFVMTGATNLFCSVLATGSGGAVQLADGPGSSKTADGVWRVGLGLVNKVAGYVTAGGAIKVAANGVVGNAGTGATLEVALDHFDLGTNGAGQNSIYGLNERYAIGRNLTFTDAELIAMTT
;
A
#
# COMPACT_ATOMS: atom_id res chain seq x y z
N MET A 1 49.42 -1.32 -10.37
CA MET A 1 48.81 -0.02 -10.03
C MET A 1 47.31 -0.19 -9.98
N ARG A 2 46.66 0.48 -9.02
CA ARG A 2 45.31 0.23 -8.54
C ARG A 2 44.22 0.50 -9.59
N SER A 3 43.18 -0.33 -9.55
CA SER A 3 41.88 -0.15 -10.21
C SER A 3 41.19 1.13 -9.73
N PRO A 4 40.45 1.88 -10.55
CA PRO A 4 39.49 2.84 -10.05
C PRO A 4 38.20 2.09 -9.68
N SER A 5 38.03 1.90 -8.38
CA SER A 5 36.76 1.62 -7.75
C SER A 5 35.78 2.77 -8.03
N PHE A 6 34.67 2.48 -8.73
CA PHE A 6 33.46 3.28 -8.61
C PHE A 6 32.43 2.44 -7.85
N SER A 7 32.24 2.83 -6.59
CA SER A 7 31.17 2.43 -5.69
C SER A 7 30.18 3.62 -5.60
N PRO A 8 28.87 3.39 -5.38
CA PRO A 8 27.79 4.15 -5.99
C PRO A 8 27.54 5.46 -5.27
N ALA A 9 27.76 6.57 -5.96
CA ALA A 9 27.21 7.86 -5.59
C ALA A 9 25.96 8.11 -6.43
N ASP A 10 24.85 7.47 -6.05
CA ASP A 10 23.52 8.04 -6.29
C ASP A 10 23.08 8.78 -5.03
N SER A 11 23.94 9.71 -4.59
CA SER A 11 23.53 10.76 -3.67
C SER A 11 22.57 11.65 -4.46
N ARG A 12 21.27 11.35 -4.39
CA ARG A 12 20.23 12.33 -4.71
C ARG A 12 20.47 13.52 -3.78
N TRP A 13 21.23 14.50 -4.27
CA TRP A 13 21.58 15.70 -3.54
C TRP A 13 20.28 16.34 -3.07
N LEU A 14 20.09 16.32 -1.75
CA LEU A 14 18.98 16.99 -1.11
C LEU A 14 19.15 18.47 -1.41
N GLY A 15 18.23 19.02 -2.19
CA GLY A 15 18.16 20.46 -2.40
C GLY A 15 18.14 21.19 -1.06
N PRO A 16 18.59 22.46 -1.03
CA PRO A 16 18.81 23.23 0.20
C PRO A 16 17.64 23.30 1.21
N PRO A 17 16.35 23.11 0.87
CA PRO A 17 15.32 23.02 1.91
C PRO A 17 15.22 21.64 2.60
N LEU A 18 15.50 20.52 1.92
CA LEU A 18 15.37 19.18 2.52
C LEU A 18 16.46 18.89 3.58
N THR A 19 17.62 19.54 3.50
CA THR A 19 18.72 19.34 4.46
C THR A 19 18.41 19.88 5.85
N ARG A 20 17.42 20.78 5.97
CA ARG A 20 16.98 21.42 7.23
C ARG A 20 16.23 20.46 8.15
N PHE A 21 15.67 19.37 7.63
CA PHE A 21 14.97 18.38 8.45
C PHE A 21 15.93 17.65 9.40
N THR A 22 15.54 17.54 10.67
CA THR A 22 16.29 16.81 11.69
C THR A 22 16.20 15.31 11.45
N TYR A 23 14.99 14.83 11.14
CA TYR A 23 14.70 13.44 10.85
C TYR A 23 14.26 13.29 9.41
N ASP A 24 14.82 12.31 8.71
CA ASP A 24 14.53 12.07 7.30
C ASP A 24 14.68 10.58 7.01
N ILE A 25 13.58 9.92 6.69
CA ILE A 25 13.49 8.48 6.44
C ILE A 25 13.17 8.28 4.96
N ASP A 26 14.12 7.74 4.22
CA ASP A 26 13.94 7.33 2.82
C ASP A 26 13.80 5.80 2.80
N PHE A 27 12.55 5.33 2.68
CA PHE A 27 12.23 3.90 2.68
C PHE A 27 12.70 3.20 1.41
N VAL A 28 12.83 3.93 0.30
CA VAL A 28 13.32 3.42 -0.99
C VAL A 28 14.82 3.18 -0.93
N ALA A 29 15.57 4.16 -0.44
CA ALA A 29 17.02 4.06 -0.27
C ALA A 29 17.43 3.23 0.96
N GLY A 30 16.51 2.97 1.89
CA GLY A 30 16.79 2.28 3.14
C GLY A 30 17.65 3.10 4.10
N THR A 31 17.61 4.44 4.00
CA THR A 31 18.43 5.36 4.80
C THR A 31 17.57 6.15 5.78
N ALA A 32 18.12 6.47 6.95
CA ALA A 32 17.50 7.36 7.92
C ALA A 32 18.52 8.35 8.51
N LYS A 33 18.20 9.64 8.49
CA LYS A 33 18.98 10.72 9.12
C LYS A 33 18.37 11.05 10.48
N GLY A 34 19.20 11.20 11.50
CA GLY A 34 18.79 11.59 12.85
C GLY A 34 18.04 10.51 13.64
N VAL A 35 17.70 9.38 13.02
CA VAL A 35 16.92 8.29 13.61
C VAL A 35 17.29 6.96 12.94
N THR A 36 16.84 5.84 13.49
CA THR A 36 16.94 4.51 12.86
C THR A 36 15.58 4.08 12.29
N GLN A 37 15.59 3.23 11.26
CA GLN A 37 14.38 2.56 10.77
C GLN A 37 14.72 1.19 10.18
N PRO A 38 15.02 0.17 11.01
CA PRO A 38 15.45 -1.16 10.55
C PRO A 38 14.33 -1.97 9.87
N TYR A 39 14.70 -3.01 9.11
CA TYR A 39 13.74 -3.91 8.43
C TYR A 39 13.08 -4.87 9.43
N GLY A 40 11.79 -5.16 9.18
CA GLY A 40 11.13 -6.41 9.62
C GLY A 40 11.03 -6.69 11.11
N ASN A 41 10.81 -5.68 11.96
CA ASN A 41 10.61 -5.92 13.39
C ASN A 41 9.81 -4.77 14.08
N ASN A 42 9.36 -4.96 15.32
CA ASN A 42 8.55 -3.99 16.06
C ASN A 42 9.15 -3.55 17.43
N THR A 43 10.46 -3.70 17.58
CA THR A 43 11.16 -3.41 18.83
C THR A 43 11.08 -1.92 19.18
N ASN A 44 10.90 -1.61 20.47
CA ASN A 44 10.97 -0.24 20.98
C ASN A 44 12.43 0.18 21.21
N ASP A 45 13.19 0.40 20.12
CA ASP A 45 14.64 0.66 20.13
C ASP A 45 15.01 2.09 19.66
N GLY A 46 14.05 3.02 19.71
CA GLY A 46 14.28 4.41 19.31
C GLY A 46 14.13 4.70 17.81
N ARG A 47 13.61 3.75 17.03
CA ARG A 47 13.29 3.98 15.61
C ARG A 47 12.21 5.05 15.39
N ALA A 48 12.09 5.49 14.13
CA ALA A 48 11.12 6.52 13.77
C ALA A 48 9.67 6.06 13.87
N PHE A 49 9.36 4.89 13.31
CA PHE A 49 8.02 4.32 13.27
C PHE A 49 8.03 2.84 13.64
N ARG A 50 7.05 2.45 14.44
CA ARG A 50 6.68 1.07 14.75
C ARG A 50 5.40 0.71 14.01
N ASP A 51 5.12 -0.57 13.88
CA ASP A 51 3.83 -1.05 13.35
C ASP A 51 3.45 -2.34 14.10
N PRO A 52 2.73 -2.20 15.22
CA PRO A 52 2.28 -3.34 16.03
C PRO A 52 1.14 -4.11 15.37
N ASN A 53 0.50 -3.58 14.34
CA ASN A 53 -0.68 -4.18 13.72
C ASN A 53 -0.32 -5.34 12.78
N ASN A 54 0.90 -5.35 12.25
CA ASN A 54 1.36 -6.39 11.34
C ASN A 54 1.73 -7.68 12.09
N VAL A 55 0.72 -8.48 12.43
CA VAL A 55 0.85 -9.74 13.19
C VAL A 55 0.87 -11.01 12.32
N ASN A 56 0.74 -10.87 11.00
CA ASN A 56 0.80 -11.98 10.05
C ASN A 56 1.89 -11.74 9.01
N ALA A 57 2.63 -12.80 8.69
CA ALA A 57 3.56 -12.80 7.59
C ALA A 57 2.79 -12.52 6.29
N SER A 58 3.39 -11.71 5.43
CA SER A 58 2.77 -11.26 4.20
C SER A 58 3.83 -11.08 3.12
N PHE A 59 3.41 -10.72 1.92
CA PHE A 59 4.31 -10.39 0.83
C PHE A 59 3.86 -9.07 0.21
N VAL A 60 4.84 -8.30 -0.26
CA VAL A 60 4.61 -7.03 -0.94
C VAL A 60 5.51 -6.92 -2.17
N PRO A 61 5.11 -6.22 -3.25
CA PRO A 61 5.94 -6.13 -4.43
C PRO A 61 7.17 -5.26 -4.20
N ASN A 62 8.31 -5.69 -4.76
CA ASN A 62 9.52 -4.88 -4.90
C ASN A 62 9.55 -4.14 -6.25
N SER A 63 10.59 -3.36 -6.52
CA SER A 63 10.74 -2.52 -7.70
C SER A 63 10.77 -3.33 -9.01
N ALA A 64 11.25 -4.57 -8.95
CA ALA A 64 11.28 -5.53 -10.06
C ALA A 64 9.95 -6.29 -10.25
N GLY A 65 8.94 -6.05 -9.40
CA GLY A 65 7.65 -6.73 -9.44
C GLY A 65 7.64 -8.11 -8.76
N LEU A 66 8.74 -8.51 -8.10
CA LEU A 66 8.81 -9.73 -7.29
C LEU A 66 8.16 -9.47 -5.92
N LEU A 67 7.38 -10.43 -5.43
CA LEU A 67 6.84 -10.38 -4.08
C LEU A 67 7.93 -10.72 -3.05
N VAL A 68 8.23 -9.79 -2.16
CA VAL A 68 9.19 -9.99 -1.07
C VAL A 68 8.46 -10.31 0.23
N SER A 69 8.92 -11.37 0.92
CA SER A 69 8.35 -11.79 2.20
C SER A 69 8.57 -10.73 3.29
N GLN A 70 7.53 -10.50 4.08
CA GLN A 70 7.49 -9.62 5.23
C GLN A 70 7.20 -10.47 6.46
N ALA A 71 7.99 -10.26 7.51
CA ALA A 71 7.77 -10.92 8.79
C ALA A 71 6.45 -10.50 9.45
N SER A 72 5.99 -11.28 10.41
CA SER A 72 4.86 -10.96 11.30
C SER A 72 5.22 -9.87 12.34
N ALA A 73 5.95 -8.84 11.95
CA ALA A 73 6.29 -7.69 12.79
C ALA A 73 6.85 -6.53 11.95
N GLY A 74 6.51 -5.30 12.36
CA GLY A 74 7.08 -4.09 11.78
C GLY A 74 6.47 -3.68 10.44
N LEU A 75 6.98 -2.60 9.87
CA LEU A 75 6.46 -2.01 8.63
C LEU A 75 6.60 -2.97 7.44
N ARG A 76 5.53 -3.15 6.66
CA ARG A 76 5.57 -3.89 5.39
C ARG A 76 6.26 -3.07 4.32
N ARG A 77 7.49 -3.44 3.96
CA ARG A 77 8.36 -2.61 3.13
C ARG A 77 9.20 -3.38 2.13
N SER A 78 9.50 -2.71 1.04
CA SER A 78 10.39 -3.18 -0.03
C SER A 78 11.32 -2.04 -0.45
N ASP A 79 12.14 -2.26 -1.47
CA ASP A 79 12.89 -1.21 -2.17
C ASP A 79 11.99 -0.16 -2.87
N ARG A 80 10.66 -0.36 -2.91
CA ARG A 80 9.69 0.67 -3.35
C ARG A 80 9.22 1.59 -2.22
N GLY A 81 9.58 1.30 -0.99
CA GLY A 81 9.14 2.01 0.20
C GLY A 81 8.24 1.17 1.11
N HIS A 82 7.53 1.84 2.01
CA HIS A 82 6.55 1.25 2.92
C HIS A 82 5.17 1.17 2.26
N TRP A 83 4.60 -0.03 2.22
CA TRP A 83 3.32 -0.33 1.61
C TRP A 83 2.17 -0.19 2.61
N GLN A 84 1.14 0.54 2.21
CA GLN A 84 0.00 0.85 3.08
C GLN A 84 -1.34 0.64 2.42
N TYR A 85 -2.05 -0.37 2.89
CA TYR A 85 -3.39 -0.76 2.46
C TYR A 85 -4.26 -1.07 3.68
N PRO A 86 -5.59 -0.97 3.52
CA PRO A 86 -6.53 -1.40 4.55
C PRO A 86 -6.35 -2.89 4.83
N GLY A 87 -6.81 -3.31 6.01
CA GLY A 87 -6.86 -4.72 6.36
C GLY A 87 -7.95 -5.45 5.57
N GLY A 88 -7.73 -6.72 5.29
CA GLY A 88 -8.70 -7.58 4.63
C GLY A 88 -8.52 -9.05 5.01
N THR A 89 -9.63 -9.76 5.20
CA THR A 89 -9.59 -11.21 5.43
C THR A 89 -9.61 -11.93 4.09
N VAL A 90 -8.56 -12.71 3.81
CA VAL A 90 -8.55 -13.66 2.70
C VAL A 90 -9.34 -14.90 3.13
N ARG A 91 -10.46 -15.14 2.43
CA ARG A 91 -11.45 -16.16 2.82
C ARG A 91 -11.24 -17.51 2.17
N ASN A 92 -10.65 -17.55 0.98
CA ASN A 92 -10.39 -18.79 0.28
C ASN A 92 -9.20 -19.52 0.90
N LEU A 93 -9.24 -20.84 0.85
CA LEU A 93 -8.26 -21.75 1.42
C LEU A 93 -7.28 -22.22 0.34
N TRP A 94 -6.08 -22.61 0.75
CA TRP A 94 -5.05 -23.17 -0.13
C TRP A 94 -4.77 -22.28 -1.35
N ASN A 95 -4.60 -20.98 -1.11
CA ASN A 95 -4.61 -19.98 -2.18
C ASN A 95 -3.43 -19.99 -3.17
N ARG A 96 -2.44 -20.85 -2.92
CA ARG A 96 -1.34 -21.10 -3.86
C ARG A 96 -1.29 -22.55 -4.33
N ASP A 97 -2.21 -23.38 -3.85
CA ASP A 97 -2.21 -24.84 -4.05
C ASP A 97 -3.57 -25.32 -4.55
N LEU A 98 -3.76 -25.20 -5.86
CA LEU A 98 -4.99 -25.57 -6.55
C LEU A 98 -5.12 -27.09 -6.74
N THR A 99 -4.17 -27.88 -6.25
CA THR A 99 -4.27 -29.36 -6.22
C THR A 99 -5.09 -29.86 -5.03
N ASN A 100 -5.29 -29.01 -4.02
CA ASN A 100 -6.03 -29.35 -2.83
C ASN A 100 -7.51 -29.58 -3.15
N VAL A 101 -8.16 -30.53 -2.46
CA VAL A 101 -9.58 -30.89 -2.64
C VAL A 101 -10.57 -29.74 -2.42
N ALA A 102 -10.16 -28.67 -1.74
CA ALA A 102 -10.94 -27.44 -1.65
C ALA A 102 -11.16 -26.78 -3.02
N TRP A 103 -10.35 -27.10 -4.03
CA TRP A 103 -10.49 -26.67 -5.42
C TRP A 103 -11.02 -27.83 -6.28
N VAL A 104 -12.23 -27.67 -6.81
CA VAL A 104 -12.92 -28.65 -7.64
C VAL A 104 -12.63 -28.33 -9.11
N ALA A 105 -11.87 -29.20 -9.78
CA ALA A 105 -11.53 -29.07 -11.19
C ALA A 105 -12.46 -29.89 -12.09
N THR A 106 -12.79 -29.36 -13.27
CA THR A 106 -13.47 -30.07 -14.36
C THR A 106 -12.78 -29.74 -15.67
N SER A 107 -12.28 -30.75 -16.38
CA SER A 107 -11.52 -30.56 -17.63
C SER A 107 -10.30 -29.64 -17.48
N VAL A 108 -9.70 -29.62 -16.28
CA VAL A 108 -8.47 -28.90 -15.93
C VAL A 108 -7.60 -29.83 -15.10
N THR A 109 -6.31 -29.86 -15.40
CA THR A 109 -5.29 -30.46 -14.53
C THR A 109 -4.59 -29.35 -13.76
N ALA A 110 -4.55 -29.47 -12.43
CA ALA A 110 -3.79 -28.58 -11.56
C ALA A 110 -2.56 -29.31 -11.02
N LEU A 111 -1.42 -28.62 -10.99
CA LEU A 111 -0.17 -29.10 -10.36
C LEU A 111 0.45 -27.97 -9.56
N LYS A 112 1.14 -28.28 -8.45
CA LYS A 112 1.89 -27.30 -7.66
C LYS A 112 3.37 -27.33 -8.00
N ASP A 113 3.70 -26.81 -9.18
CA ASP A 113 5.01 -26.98 -9.83
C ASP A 113 5.63 -25.67 -10.31
N GLN A 114 4.94 -24.54 -10.12
CA GLN A 114 5.40 -23.27 -10.63
C GLN A 114 6.25 -22.52 -9.60
N VAL A 115 7.30 -21.87 -10.10
CA VAL A 115 7.98 -20.80 -9.36
C VAL A 115 6.97 -19.69 -9.11
N GLY A 116 6.74 -19.35 -7.85
CA GLY A 116 5.74 -18.38 -7.42
C GLY A 116 6.11 -16.93 -7.77
N ALA A 117 5.15 -16.02 -7.58
CA ALA A 117 5.35 -14.59 -7.74
C ALA A 117 6.35 -14.00 -6.72
N ASP A 118 6.70 -14.76 -5.69
CA ASP A 118 7.77 -14.51 -4.71
C ASP A 118 9.12 -15.11 -5.09
N GLY A 119 9.21 -15.82 -6.23
CA GLY A 119 10.42 -16.48 -6.70
C GLY A 119 10.69 -17.84 -6.04
N SER A 120 9.82 -18.30 -5.14
CA SER A 120 9.96 -19.59 -4.46
C SER A 120 9.59 -20.73 -5.41
N ALA A 121 10.44 -21.76 -5.49
CA ALA A 121 10.15 -22.96 -6.30
C ALA A 121 8.94 -23.74 -5.74
N ASN A 122 8.12 -24.31 -6.63
CA ASN A 122 6.93 -25.10 -6.28
C ASN A 122 5.96 -24.40 -5.31
N ALA A 123 5.89 -23.07 -5.40
CA ALA A 123 5.08 -22.26 -4.50
C ALA A 123 3.71 -21.91 -5.11
N ALA A 124 3.61 -21.86 -6.44
CA ALA A 124 2.40 -21.58 -7.20
C ALA A 124 1.90 -22.81 -7.96
N SER A 125 0.65 -22.75 -8.42
CA SER A 125 0.04 -23.83 -9.20
C SER A 125 0.04 -23.54 -10.70
N SER A 126 0.30 -24.53 -11.53
CA SER A 126 -0.12 -24.52 -12.93
C SER A 126 -1.55 -25.07 -13.04
N ILE A 127 -2.33 -24.49 -13.94
CA ILE A 127 -3.63 -25.00 -14.36
C ILE A 127 -3.63 -25.14 -15.88
N THR A 128 -3.90 -26.34 -16.38
CA THR A 128 -3.88 -26.66 -17.81
C THR A 128 -5.22 -27.23 -18.22
N ALA A 129 -5.86 -26.64 -19.22
CA ALA A 129 -7.12 -27.14 -19.74
C ALA A 129 -6.93 -28.46 -20.50
N THR A 130 -7.70 -29.48 -20.15
CA THR A 130 -7.76 -30.75 -20.90
C THR A 130 -8.97 -30.81 -21.84
N GLY A 131 -9.84 -29.81 -21.77
CA GLY A 131 -10.97 -29.57 -22.66
C GLY A 131 -11.31 -28.09 -22.70
N ALA A 132 -12.07 -27.66 -23.72
CA ALA A 132 -12.54 -26.28 -23.79
C ALA A 132 -13.46 -25.95 -22.61
N ASN A 133 -13.39 -24.70 -22.12
CA ASN A 133 -14.17 -24.22 -20.98
C ASN A 133 -13.94 -25.00 -19.68
N GLY A 134 -12.75 -25.56 -19.49
CA GLY A 134 -12.38 -26.24 -18.24
C GLY A 134 -12.42 -25.27 -17.06
N THR A 135 -12.91 -25.74 -15.91
CA THR A 135 -13.08 -24.92 -14.70
C THR A 135 -12.28 -25.46 -13.52
N ILE A 136 -11.95 -24.57 -12.59
CA ILE A 136 -11.45 -24.92 -11.27
C ILE A 136 -12.00 -23.92 -10.25
N LEU A 137 -12.78 -24.42 -9.29
CA LEU A 137 -13.63 -23.61 -8.43
C LEU A 137 -13.47 -23.95 -6.94
N GLN A 138 -13.69 -22.97 -6.06
CA GLN A 138 -13.82 -23.17 -4.62
C GLN A 138 -15.06 -22.45 -4.09
N SER A 139 -15.83 -23.15 -3.26
CA SER A 139 -17.01 -22.60 -2.59
C SER A 139 -16.65 -22.02 -1.22
N ILE A 140 -17.24 -20.86 -0.89
CA ILE A 140 -17.07 -20.18 0.39
C ILE A 140 -18.43 -19.88 0.99
N THR A 141 -18.58 -20.16 2.28
CA THR A 141 -19.74 -19.70 3.04
C THR A 141 -19.52 -18.27 3.51
N LEU A 142 -20.32 -17.34 3.00
CA LEU A 142 -20.23 -15.91 3.33
C LEU A 142 -21.60 -15.24 3.17
N ALA A 143 -21.93 -14.33 4.08
CA ALA A 143 -23.09 -13.47 3.95
C ALA A 143 -22.98 -12.57 2.70
N SER A 144 -24.14 -12.13 2.18
CA SER A 144 -24.19 -11.24 1.02
C SER A 144 -23.33 -9.99 1.22
N SER A 145 -22.36 -9.79 0.33
CA SER A 145 -21.50 -8.59 0.35
C SER A 145 -20.86 -8.34 -1.02
N THR A 146 -20.25 -7.16 -1.18
CA THR A 146 -19.33 -6.94 -2.30
C THR A 146 -18.02 -7.67 -2.03
N VAL A 147 -17.64 -8.53 -2.96
CA VAL A 147 -16.40 -9.31 -2.91
C VAL A 147 -15.44 -8.86 -4.00
N LEU A 148 -14.15 -8.91 -3.69
CA LEU A 148 -13.07 -8.72 -4.65
C LEU A 148 -12.26 -10.00 -4.71
N LEU A 149 -12.16 -10.58 -5.91
CA LEU A 149 -11.28 -11.71 -6.18
C LEU A 149 -10.04 -11.20 -6.90
N SER A 150 -8.87 -11.44 -6.34
CA SER A 150 -7.56 -11.07 -6.92
C SER A 150 -6.66 -12.30 -7.07
N VAL A 151 -5.68 -12.21 -7.97
CA VAL A 151 -4.73 -13.30 -8.24
C VAL A 151 -3.47 -12.72 -8.89
N ASP A 152 -2.30 -13.26 -8.53
CA ASP A 152 -1.08 -13.03 -9.30
C ASP A 152 -0.97 -14.11 -10.37
N ILE A 153 -0.93 -13.70 -11.65
CA ILE A 153 -1.02 -14.65 -12.76
C ILE A 153 -0.03 -14.38 -13.89
N LYS A 154 0.45 -15.46 -14.49
CA LYS A 154 1.19 -15.45 -15.76
C LYS A 154 0.72 -16.58 -16.69
N ARG A 155 0.93 -16.39 -17.97
CA ARG A 155 0.67 -17.36 -19.04
C ARG A 155 1.85 -18.31 -19.17
N LEU A 156 1.56 -19.59 -19.31
CA LEU A 156 2.55 -20.64 -19.59
C LEU A 156 2.48 -21.08 -21.05
N VAL A 157 1.28 -21.41 -21.54
CA VAL A 157 1.04 -21.94 -22.88
C VAL A 157 -0.26 -21.38 -23.45
N GLY A 158 -0.33 -21.25 -24.78
CA GLY A 158 -1.56 -20.92 -25.52
C GLY A 158 -1.86 -19.43 -25.60
N THR A 159 -2.94 -19.07 -26.29
CA THR A 159 -3.35 -17.66 -26.52
C THR A 159 -4.83 -17.42 -26.20
N GLY A 160 -5.54 -18.46 -25.77
CA GLY A 160 -6.93 -18.41 -25.37
C GLY A 160 -7.18 -17.62 -24.08
N THR A 161 -8.46 -17.50 -23.75
CA THR A 161 -8.92 -16.72 -22.61
C THR A 161 -8.70 -17.45 -21.29
N LEU A 162 -8.43 -16.66 -20.26
CA LEU A 162 -8.69 -17.04 -18.89
C LEU A 162 -9.76 -16.09 -18.33
N GLU A 163 -10.75 -16.65 -17.68
CA GLU A 163 -11.86 -15.91 -17.08
C GLU A 163 -11.94 -16.19 -15.58
N MET A 164 -12.41 -15.21 -14.82
CA MET A 164 -12.64 -15.30 -13.38
C MET A 164 -14.13 -15.23 -13.06
N THR A 165 -14.54 -15.89 -11.98
CA THR A 165 -15.91 -15.83 -11.42
C THR A 165 -15.86 -15.75 -9.90
N VAL A 166 -16.94 -15.24 -9.29
CA VAL A 166 -17.24 -15.35 -7.85
C VAL A 166 -18.64 -15.89 -7.58
N ASP A 167 -19.38 -16.28 -8.61
CA ASP A 167 -20.78 -16.73 -8.54
C ASP A 167 -21.00 -18.10 -9.21
N GLY A 168 -19.97 -18.94 -9.21
CA GLY A 168 -20.04 -20.32 -9.69
C GLY A 168 -20.15 -20.44 -11.20
N GLY A 169 -19.81 -19.37 -11.93
CA GLY A 169 -19.87 -19.33 -13.38
C GLY A 169 -21.21 -18.90 -13.95
N THR A 170 -22.07 -18.29 -13.13
CA THR A 170 -23.22 -17.52 -13.65
C THR A 170 -22.71 -16.34 -14.47
N THR A 171 -21.63 -15.71 -14.00
CA THR A 171 -20.86 -14.71 -14.75
C THR A 171 -19.39 -15.10 -14.84
N TRP A 172 -18.80 -14.82 -16.01
CA TRP A 172 -17.39 -15.04 -16.31
C TRP A 172 -16.81 -13.75 -16.87
N THR A 173 -15.74 -13.26 -16.23
CA THR A 173 -15.05 -12.05 -16.67
C THR A 173 -13.70 -12.42 -17.23
N ALA A 174 -13.48 -12.16 -18.53
CA ALA A 174 -12.20 -12.39 -19.19
C ALA A 174 -11.11 -11.44 -18.65
N ILE A 175 -9.96 -12.02 -18.33
CA ILE A 175 -8.82 -11.30 -17.79
C ILE A 175 -7.85 -10.96 -18.93
N ALA A 176 -7.72 -9.67 -19.21
CA ALA A 176 -6.86 -9.16 -20.28
C ALA A 176 -5.40 -8.98 -19.85
N GLY A 177 -4.50 -8.93 -20.83
CA GLY A 177 -3.09 -8.55 -20.64
C GLY A 177 -2.30 -9.50 -19.75
N ILE A 178 -2.57 -10.81 -19.83
CA ILE A 178 -1.75 -11.85 -19.17
C ILE A 178 -0.55 -12.12 -20.07
N THR A 179 0.65 -11.99 -19.50
CA THR A 179 1.93 -12.20 -20.19
C THR A 179 2.71 -13.34 -19.52
N ALA A 180 3.95 -13.59 -19.95
CA ALA A 180 4.84 -14.58 -19.32
C ALA A 180 5.36 -14.15 -17.93
N ALA A 181 5.15 -12.89 -17.52
CA ALA A 181 5.48 -12.38 -16.20
C ALA A 181 4.24 -12.33 -15.30
N TYR A 182 4.43 -12.54 -13.99
CA TYR A 182 3.35 -12.40 -13.02
C TYR A 182 2.81 -10.97 -13.02
N SER A 183 1.49 -10.86 -12.99
CA SER A 183 0.79 -9.59 -12.83
C SER A 183 -0.47 -9.79 -12.00
N LEU A 184 -0.76 -8.83 -11.13
CA LEU A 184 -1.98 -8.83 -10.33
C LEU A 184 -3.19 -8.57 -11.23
N LYS A 185 -4.18 -9.45 -11.15
CA LYS A 185 -5.47 -9.35 -11.83
C LYS A 185 -6.58 -9.48 -10.80
N PHE A 186 -7.73 -8.87 -11.07
CA PHE A 186 -8.85 -8.92 -10.15
C PHE A 186 -10.19 -8.67 -10.84
N ILE A 187 -11.26 -9.08 -10.16
CA ILE A 187 -12.65 -8.76 -10.48
C ILE A 187 -13.38 -8.36 -9.20
N VAL A 188 -14.48 -7.60 -9.34
CA VAL A 188 -15.32 -7.18 -8.23
C VAL A 188 -16.78 -7.42 -8.57
N GLN A 189 -17.54 -7.95 -7.62
CA GLN A 189 -18.98 -8.17 -7.78
C GLN A 189 -19.70 -7.85 -6.48
N ALA A 190 -20.81 -7.12 -6.59
CA ALA A 190 -21.66 -6.75 -5.45
C ALA A 190 -22.67 -7.85 -5.12
N ALA A 191 -23.16 -7.85 -3.87
CA ALA A 191 -24.26 -8.68 -3.40
C ALA A 191 -24.07 -10.20 -3.62
N VAL A 192 -22.84 -10.69 -3.50
CA VAL A 192 -22.53 -12.11 -3.64
C VAL A 192 -22.72 -12.81 -2.30
N THR A 193 -23.60 -13.80 -2.27
CA THR A 193 -23.84 -14.69 -1.12
C THR A 193 -23.26 -16.05 -1.42
N ASN A 194 -22.62 -16.68 -0.44
CA ASN A 194 -21.92 -17.97 -0.59
C ASN A 194 -21.09 -18.04 -1.88
N PRO A 195 -20.06 -17.17 -2.03
CA PRO A 195 -19.29 -17.07 -3.27
C PRO A 195 -18.75 -18.42 -3.72
N VAL A 196 -18.79 -18.67 -5.02
CA VAL A 196 -18.08 -19.78 -5.66
C VAL A 196 -17.10 -19.17 -6.64
N LEU A 197 -15.85 -19.04 -6.19
CA LEU A 197 -14.78 -18.38 -6.94
C LEU A 197 -14.00 -19.36 -7.79
N GLY A 198 -13.34 -18.84 -8.82
CA GLY A 198 -12.32 -19.59 -9.53
C GLY A 198 -12.16 -19.15 -10.97
N TYR A 199 -11.79 -20.10 -11.82
CA TYR A 199 -11.32 -19.83 -13.17
C TYR A 199 -12.01 -20.70 -14.22
N ARG A 200 -12.11 -20.17 -15.44
CA ARG A 200 -12.43 -20.92 -16.66
C ARG A 200 -11.36 -20.66 -17.71
N ILE A 201 -10.87 -21.72 -18.33
CA ILE A 201 -9.91 -21.65 -19.44
C ILE A 201 -10.66 -21.97 -20.74
N GLY A 202 -10.69 -21.03 -21.68
CA GLY A 202 -11.51 -21.15 -22.88
C GLY A 202 -11.05 -22.25 -23.85
N THR A 203 -9.74 -22.47 -23.95
CA THR A 203 -9.13 -23.31 -24.99
C THR A 203 -8.42 -24.52 -24.38
N SER A 204 -8.64 -25.70 -24.94
CA SER A 204 -7.91 -26.91 -24.52
C SER A 204 -6.41 -26.77 -24.80
N GLY A 205 -5.56 -27.19 -23.86
CA GLY A 205 -4.11 -27.08 -23.94
C GLY A 205 -3.54 -25.73 -23.46
N ASP A 206 -4.38 -24.71 -23.27
CA ASP A 206 -3.93 -23.46 -22.63
C ASP A 206 -3.57 -23.71 -21.17
N SER A 207 -2.53 -23.00 -20.72
CA SER A 207 -1.98 -23.18 -19.38
C SER A 207 -1.53 -21.86 -18.75
N PHE A 208 -1.77 -21.74 -17.45
CA PHE A 208 -1.49 -20.55 -16.65
C PHE A 208 -0.85 -20.93 -15.32
N ALA A 209 0.04 -20.09 -14.80
CA ALA A 209 0.49 -20.19 -13.42
C ALA A 209 -0.30 -19.21 -12.55
N VAL A 210 -0.93 -19.75 -11.52
CA VAL A 210 -1.81 -19.05 -10.58
C VAL A 210 -1.16 -19.02 -9.20
N ASP A 211 -1.06 -17.82 -8.64
CA ASP A 211 -0.50 -17.59 -7.33
C ASP A 211 -1.36 -16.62 -6.50
N PHE A 212 -1.36 -16.81 -5.18
CA PHE A 212 -2.05 -15.99 -4.19
C PHE A 212 -3.50 -15.60 -4.54
N THR A 213 -4.31 -16.53 -5.03
CA THR A 213 -5.73 -16.30 -5.27
C THR A 213 -6.39 -15.80 -3.98
N SER A 214 -7.00 -14.61 -3.99
CA SER A 214 -7.47 -13.99 -2.77
C SER A 214 -8.83 -13.36 -2.98
N ILE A 215 -9.85 -13.97 -2.39
CA ILE A 215 -11.16 -13.34 -2.23
C ILE A 215 -11.25 -12.65 -0.88
N VAL A 216 -11.52 -11.35 -0.92
CA VAL A 216 -11.60 -10.48 0.25
C VAL A 216 -12.97 -9.82 0.33
N ASN A 217 -13.44 -9.64 1.56
CA ASN A 217 -14.66 -8.92 1.87
C ASN A 217 -14.50 -8.08 3.16
N PRO A 218 -15.05 -6.86 3.22
CA PRO A 218 -15.66 -6.11 2.12
C PRO A 218 -14.63 -5.68 1.07
N ALA A 219 -15.07 -5.40 -0.16
CA ALA A 219 -14.24 -4.66 -1.11
C ALA A 219 -14.01 -3.22 -0.58
N ASN A 220 -12.88 -3.03 0.11
CA ASN A 220 -12.16 -1.78 0.32
C ASN A 220 -12.95 -0.46 0.13
N ALA A 221 -13.69 -0.02 1.16
CA ALA A 221 -14.24 1.34 1.32
C ALA A 221 -14.88 1.98 0.05
N GLY A 222 -15.51 1.17 -0.83
CA GLY A 222 -16.11 1.65 -2.07
C GLY A 222 -15.15 1.96 -3.22
N ILE A 223 -13.83 1.76 -3.06
CA ILE A 223 -12.82 1.99 -4.11
C ILE A 223 -12.62 0.73 -4.98
N ASN A 224 -12.99 -0.46 -4.48
CA ASN A 224 -13.03 -1.70 -5.27
C ASN A 224 -11.70 -2.04 -5.99
N ILE A 225 -10.56 -1.74 -5.36
CA ILE A 225 -9.20 -2.07 -5.83
C ILE A 225 -8.55 -3.13 -4.94
N PRO A 226 -7.72 -4.02 -5.50
CA PRO A 226 -7.02 -5.04 -4.72
C PRO A 226 -5.98 -4.39 -3.80
N SER A 227 -5.76 -4.98 -2.62
CA SER A 227 -4.58 -4.66 -1.83
C SER A 227 -3.32 -5.15 -2.56
N GLN A 228 -2.19 -4.49 -2.35
CA GLN A 228 -0.88 -5.00 -2.79
C GLN A 228 -0.26 -5.98 -1.80
N TYR A 229 -0.91 -6.23 -0.66
CA TYR A 229 -0.53 -7.29 0.25
C TYR A 229 -0.95 -8.65 -0.29
N ARG A 230 -0.09 -9.64 -0.12
CA ARG A 230 -0.44 -11.06 -0.23
C ARG A 230 -0.22 -11.77 1.08
N VAL A 231 -1.05 -12.76 1.35
CA VAL A 231 -0.89 -13.68 2.48
C VAL A 231 -1.16 -15.09 1.99
N THR A 232 -0.52 -16.07 2.61
CA THR A 232 -0.79 -17.49 2.35
C THR A 232 -1.97 -17.96 3.20
N THR A 233 -2.91 -18.67 2.59
CA THR A 233 -3.93 -19.44 3.30
C THR A 233 -3.72 -20.94 3.07
N THR A 234 -3.99 -21.72 4.10
CA THR A 234 -3.98 -23.18 4.07
C THR A 234 -5.35 -23.68 4.51
N SER A 235 -5.47 -24.24 5.72
CA SER A 235 -6.72 -24.75 6.29
C SER A 235 -7.58 -23.68 6.98
N ALA A 236 -7.12 -22.43 7.04
CA ALA A 236 -7.84 -21.34 7.69
C ALA A 236 -7.76 -20.03 6.88
N THR A 237 -8.77 -19.18 7.06
CA THR A 237 -8.78 -17.81 6.56
C THR A 237 -7.74 -16.98 7.29
N VAL A 238 -7.14 -16.00 6.62
CA VAL A 238 -6.11 -15.13 7.23
C VAL A 238 -6.52 -13.68 7.12
N LEU A 239 -6.48 -12.96 8.24
CA LEU A 239 -6.55 -11.51 8.26
C LEU A 239 -5.19 -10.93 7.87
N CYS A 240 -5.11 -10.25 6.73
CA CYS A 240 -4.01 -9.35 6.49
C CYS A 240 -4.38 -8.01 7.13
N ALA A 241 -3.88 -7.76 8.36
CA ALA A 241 -4.21 -6.54 9.09
C ALA A 241 -3.76 -5.27 8.33
N GLN A 242 -4.38 -4.13 8.59
CA GLN A 242 -3.92 -2.84 8.06
C GLN A 242 -2.52 -2.51 8.59
N SER A 243 -1.62 -2.03 7.74
CA SER A 243 -0.35 -1.46 8.22
C SER A 243 -0.58 -0.04 8.74
N ARG A 244 -0.11 0.20 9.96
CA ARG A 244 -0.23 1.46 10.68
C ARG A 244 1.14 1.81 11.26
N PRO A 245 2.03 2.46 10.49
CA PRO A 245 3.26 3.00 11.02
C PRO A 245 2.94 4.14 11.98
N SER A 246 3.15 3.91 13.26
CA SER A 246 2.93 4.88 14.34
C SER A 246 4.25 5.26 15.01
N ALA A 247 4.31 6.50 15.50
CA ALA A 247 5.24 6.92 16.53
C ALA A 247 4.42 7.31 17.75
N ASP A 248 4.45 6.48 18.78
CA ASP A 248 3.62 6.65 19.98
C ASP A 248 4.41 7.33 21.11
N ILE A 249 3.73 8.00 22.04
CA ILE A 249 4.38 8.68 23.19
C ILE A 249 5.12 7.70 24.12
N ALA A 250 4.71 6.43 24.11
CA ALA A 250 5.37 5.34 24.84
C ALA A 250 6.61 4.80 24.08
N ASP A 251 6.84 5.24 22.85
CA ASP A 251 7.99 4.83 22.06
C ASP A 251 9.23 5.60 22.48
N ALA A 252 10.38 4.95 22.41
CA ALA A 252 11.68 5.59 22.54
C ALA A 252 12.04 6.43 21.30
N GLY A 253 11.20 6.41 20.26
CA GLY A 253 11.40 7.09 18.99
C GLY A 253 11.19 8.62 19.08
N PRO A 254 11.89 9.42 18.26
CA PRO A 254 11.90 10.87 18.42
C PRO A 254 10.72 11.61 17.76
N ILE A 255 10.01 10.96 16.84
CA ILE A 255 9.07 11.62 15.91
C ILE A 255 7.90 12.29 16.66
N ILE A 256 7.32 11.58 17.64
CA ILE A 256 6.19 12.09 18.43
C ILE A 256 6.56 13.39 19.16
N GLY A 257 7.77 13.46 19.72
CA GLY A 257 8.25 14.65 20.41
C GLY A 257 8.45 15.85 19.47
N VAL A 258 8.65 15.63 18.16
CA VAL A 258 8.65 16.72 17.17
C VAL A 258 7.24 17.21 16.90
N ALA A 259 6.29 16.27 16.76
CA ALA A 259 4.91 16.56 16.41
C ALA A 259 4.11 17.24 17.54
N GLN A 260 4.54 17.13 18.80
CA GLN A 260 3.95 17.83 19.96
C GLN A 260 4.18 19.35 19.97
N GLY A 261 4.93 19.91 19.01
CA GLY A 261 5.20 21.34 18.91
C GLY A 261 5.09 21.85 17.48
N ALA A 262 5.59 23.07 17.23
CA ALA A 262 5.67 23.58 15.87
C ALA A 262 6.66 22.74 15.05
N PHE A 263 6.31 22.38 13.82
CA PHE A 263 7.16 21.57 12.96
C PHE A 263 6.93 21.90 11.49
N GLY A 264 7.93 21.54 10.69
CA GLY A 264 7.80 21.38 9.24
C GLY A 264 7.96 19.92 8.87
N PHE A 265 7.34 19.51 7.76
CA PHE A 265 7.43 18.15 7.24
C PHE A 265 7.59 18.12 5.72
N TYR A 266 8.06 16.98 5.24
CA TYR A 266 8.06 16.56 3.85
C TYR A 266 7.57 15.12 3.76
N TRP A 267 6.76 14.84 2.74
CA TRP A 267 6.28 13.51 2.42
C TRP A 267 6.39 13.27 0.92
N GLN A 268 6.87 12.09 0.55
CA GLN A 268 6.83 11.58 -0.82
C GLN A 268 6.17 10.21 -0.82
N GLY A 269 5.25 9.99 -1.75
CA GLY A 269 4.61 8.70 -1.91
C GLY A 269 3.67 8.61 -3.09
N ARG A 270 2.88 7.55 -3.09
CA ARG A 270 1.95 7.18 -4.17
C ARG A 270 0.67 6.65 -3.59
N SER A 271 -0.44 6.85 -4.31
CA SER A 271 -1.77 6.47 -3.84
C SER A 271 -2.63 6.02 -5.01
N GLU A 272 -3.36 4.93 -4.84
CA GLU A 272 -4.36 4.44 -5.81
C GLU A 272 -5.71 5.13 -5.65
N ARG A 273 -5.85 6.07 -4.72
CA ARG A 273 -7.10 6.79 -4.46
C ARG A 273 -6.96 8.31 -4.60
N ALA A 274 -8.07 8.92 -5.00
CA ALA A 274 -8.23 10.36 -5.15
C ALA A 274 -8.48 11.11 -3.83
N THR A 275 -8.48 10.40 -2.70
CA THR A 275 -8.70 10.91 -1.35
C THR A 275 -7.72 10.22 -0.40
N GLY A 276 -7.71 10.52 0.89
CA GLY A 276 -6.88 9.78 1.86
C GLY A 276 -6.08 10.69 2.76
N ALA A 277 -5.59 10.18 3.88
CA ALA A 277 -4.76 10.95 4.78
C ALA A 277 -3.39 10.27 4.96
N PHE A 278 -2.35 11.08 5.10
CA PHE A 278 -0.98 10.58 5.08
C PHE A 278 0.00 11.14 6.09
N VAL A 279 -0.39 12.19 6.81
CA VAL A 279 0.31 12.65 8.00
C VAL A 279 -0.76 13.00 9.01
N MET A 280 -0.77 12.29 10.15
CA MET A 280 -1.79 12.47 11.18
C MET A 280 -1.24 12.34 12.57
N THR A 281 -1.97 12.94 13.50
CA THR A 281 -1.67 12.82 14.91
C THR A 281 -2.96 12.55 15.69
N GLY A 282 -2.85 11.70 16.71
CA GLY A 282 -3.93 11.02 17.40
C GLY A 282 -4.87 11.81 18.30
N ALA A 283 -4.41 12.94 18.83
CA ALA A 283 -5.17 13.74 19.78
C ALA A 283 -5.75 15.02 19.15
N THR A 284 -5.16 15.49 18.04
CA THR A 284 -5.54 16.76 17.38
C THR A 284 -6.43 16.55 16.16
N ASN A 285 -6.99 17.66 15.70
CA ASN A 285 -7.47 17.79 14.32
C ASN A 285 -6.32 18.01 13.29
N LEU A 286 -5.08 17.58 13.57
CA LEU A 286 -3.95 17.71 12.64
C LEU A 286 -4.01 16.62 11.57
N PHE A 287 -4.42 17.02 10.37
CA PHE A 287 -4.56 16.15 9.21
C PHE A 287 -3.86 16.76 8.01
N CYS A 288 -2.91 16.02 7.42
CA CYS A 288 -2.59 16.19 6.01
C CYS A 288 -3.34 15.14 5.18
N SER A 289 -4.28 15.60 4.36
CA SER A 289 -5.21 14.76 3.62
C SER A 289 -5.50 15.27 2.21
N VAL A 290 -6.01 14.39 1.38
CA VAL A 290 -6.54 14.66 0.05
C VAL A 290 -8.05 14.72 0.13
N LEU A 291 -8.61 15.88 -0.19
CA LEU A 291 -10.04 16.16 -0.06
C LEU A 291 -10.84 15.64 -1.26
N ALA A 292 -12.05 15.18 -0.98
CA ALA A 292 -13.04 14.76 -1.98
C ALA A 292 -13.91 15.91 -2.51
N THR A 293 -13.75 17.14 -2.00
CA THR A 293 -14.62 18.27 -2.31
C THR A 293 -14.24 18.96 -3.61
N GLY A 294 -15.22 19.63 -4.25
CA GLY A 294 -15.01 20.33 -5.52
C GLY A 294 -14.75 19.35 -6.67
N SER A 295 -13.69 19.60 -7.45
CA SER A 295 -13.20 18.62 -8.44
C SER A 295 -12.39 17.48 -7.81
N GLY A 296 -12.20 17.49 -6.48
CA GLY A 296 -11.41 16.52 -5.73
C GLY A 296 -9.91 16.72 -5.87
N GLY A 297 -9.12 16.03 -5.06
CA GLY A 297 -7.66 15.98 -5.21
C GLY A 297 -6.90 17.20 -4.67
N ALA A 298 -7.54 18.10 -3.94
CA ALA A 298 -6.85 19.15 -3.20
C ALA A 298 -6.13 18.55 -1.98
N VAL A 299 -4.88 18.94 -1.76
CA VAL A 299 -4.13 18.56 -0.56
C VAL A 299 -4.35 19.63 0.51
N GLN A 300 -4.86 19.22 1.66
CA GLN A 300 -5.10 20.07 2.81
C GLN A 300 -4.20 19.65 3.98
N LEU A 301 -3.58 20.63 4.62
CA LEU A 301 -3.06 20.52 5.97
C LEU A 301 -3.99 21.33 6.88
N ALA A 302 -4.63 20.67 7.84
CA ALA A 302 -5.49 21.30 8.84
C ALA A 302 -4.99 20.97 10.24
N ASP A 303 -5.15 21.88 11.20
CA ASP A 303 -4.94 21.69 12.64
C ASP A 303 -5.87 22.62 13.42
N GLY A 304 -6.73 22.06 14.26
CA GLY A 304 -7.77 22.85 14.95
C GLY A 304 -8.60 23.67 13.94
N PRO A 305 -8.80 24.99 14.17
CA PRO A 305 -9.47 25.87 13.22
C PRO A 305 -8.56 26.35 12.07
N GLY A 306 -7.25 26.08 12.13
CA GLY A 306 -6.30 26.45 11.09
C GLY A 306 -6.31 25.49 9.91
N SER A 307 -6.27 26.01 8.67
CA SER A 307 -6.08 25.17 7.49
C SER A 307 -5.39 25.88 6.33
N SER A 308 -4.60 25.11 5.58
CA SER A 308 -4.01 25.48 4.30
C SER A 308 -4.34 24.40 3.28
N LYS A 309 -4.77 24.80 2.09
CA LYS A 309 -5.26 23.89 1.04
C LYS A 309 -4.74 24.33 -0.33
N THR A 310 -4.27 23.38 -1.13
CA THR A 310 -3.93 23.61 -2.55
C THR A 310 -5.19 23.77 -3.40
N ALA A 311 -5.01 24.09 -4.68
CA ALA A 311 -6.09 23.95 -5.67
C ALA A 311 -6.52 22.47 -5.81
N ASP A 312 -7.73 22.27 -6.33
CA ASP A 312 -8.24 20.95 -6.72
C ASP A 312 -7.40 20.34 -7.86
N GLY A 313 -7.40 19.01 -7.99
CA GLY A 313 -6.70 18.28 -9.05
C GLY A 313 -5.18 18.22 -8.93
N VAL A 314 -4.60 18.76 -7.85
CA VAL A 314 -3.14 18.74 -7.61
C VAL A 314 -2.64 17.33 -7.29
N TRP A 315 -3.43 16.52 -6.60
CA TRP A 315 -3.11 15.14 -6.27
C TRP A 315 -3.17 14.23 -7.50
N ARG A 316 -2.14 13.39 -7.65
CA ARG A 316 -2.00 12.45 -8.77
C ARG A 316 -2.35 11.04 -8.31
N VAL A 317 -3.34 10.41 -8.96
CA VAL A 317 -3.82 9.07 -8.60
C VAL A 317 -3.14 7.99 -9.43
N GLY A 318 -2.66 6.95 -8.76
CA GLY A 318 -2.08 5.75 -9.32
C GLY A 318 -0.67 5.48 -8.80
N LEU A 319 -0.29 4.19 -8.68
CA LEU A 319 1.06 3.78 -8.27
C LEU A 319 2.16 4.16 -9.28
N GLY A 320 1.80 4.59 -10.49
CA GLY A 320 2.73 5.15 -11.47
C GLY A 320 3.12 6.60 -11.20
N LEU A 321 2.37 7.33 -10.36
CA LEU A 321 2.51 8.76 -10.16
C LEU A 321 3.02 9.08 -8.75
N VAL A 322 4.14 9.80 -8.69
CA VAL A 322 4.69 10.31 -7.42
C VAL A 322 3.96 11.59 -7.04
N ASN A 323 3.61 11.68 -5.76
CA ASN A 323 3.18 12.89 -5.09
C ASN A 323 4.26 13.32 -4.10
N LYS A 324 4.55 14.63 -4.06
CA LYS A 324 5.42 15.26 -3.08
C LYS A 324 4.64 16.34 -2.36
N VAL A 325 4.67 16.32 -1.03
CA VAL A 325 3.93 17.25 -0.17
C VAL A 325 4.87 17.78 0.89
N ALA A 326 4.83 19.09 1.14
CA ALA A 326 5.57 19.72 2.21
C ALA A 326 4.69 20.76 2.90
N GLY A 327 4.93 20.98 4.19
CA GLY A 327 4.16 21.96 4.93
C GLY A 327 4.76 22.25 6.29
N TYR A 328 4.14 23.19 7.00
CA TYR A 328 4.51 23.54 8.35
C TYR A 328 3.35 24.10 9.16
N VAL A 329 3.48 24.01 10.48
CA VAL A 329 2.65 24.65 11.49
C VAL A 329 3.56 25.39 12.48
N THR A 330 3.17 26.60 12.88
CA THR A 330 3.95 27.43 13.82
C THR A 330 3.26 27.56 15.17
N ALA A 331 4.02 27.89 16.22
CA ALA A 331 3.47 28.14 17.55
C ALA A 331 2.51 29.35 17.61
N GLY A 332 2.62 30.27 16.64
CA GLY A 332 1.69 31.39 16.46
C GLY A 332 0.44 31.03 15.66
N GLY A 333 0.25 29.75 15.32
CA GLY A 333 -0.92 29.24 14.60
C GLY A 333 -0.89 29.44 13.10
N ALA A 334 0.23 29.85 12.50
CA ALA A 334 0.36 29.90 11.04
C ALA A 334 0.51 28.48 10.48
N ILE A 335 -0.17 28.21 9.36
CA ILE A 335 -0.19 26.88 8.72
C ILE A 335 -0.10 27.02 7.20
N LYS A 336 0.69 26.15 6.56
CA LYS A 336 0.92 26.19 5.11
C LYS A 336 1.22 24.79 4.57
N VAL A 337 0.72 24.50 3.37
CA VAL A 337 1.02 23.27 2.62
C VAL A 337 1.33 23.60 1.16
N ALA A 338 2.15 22.77 0.53
CA ALA A 338 2.28 22.68 -0.91
C ALA A 338 2.28 21.21 -1.34
N ALA A 339 1.79 20.95 -2.55
CA ALA A 339 1.83 19.63 -3.15
C ALA A 339 2.14 19.76 -4.65
N ASN A 340 3.03 18.91 -5.15
CA ASN A 340 3.37 18.82 -6.58
C ASN A 340 3.71 20.17 -7.23
N GLY A 341 4.42 21.06 -6.51
CA GLY A 341 4.79 22.39 -6.97
C GLY A 341 3.70 23.46 -6.86
N VAL A 342 2.52 23.11 -6.31
CA VAL A 342 1.40 24.03 -6.10
C VAL A 342 1.26 24.34 -4.62
N VAL A 343 1.36 25.62 -4.27
CA VAL A 343 1.23 26.10 -2.89
C VAL A 343 -0.23 26.32 -2.54
N GLY A 344 -0.61 25.98 -1.31
CA GLY A 344 -1.91 26.28 -0.75
C GLY A 344 -2.05 27.71 -0.20
N ASN A 345 -3.27 28.08 0.18
CA ASN A 345 -3.52 29.36 0.83
C ASN A 345 -2.73 29.49 2.14
N ALA A 346 -2.38 30.70 2.55
CA ALA A 346 -1.92 30.93 3.92
C ALA A 346 -3.08 30.66 4.89
N GLY A 347 -2.82 29.90 5.96
CA GLY A 347 -3.78 29.67 7.03
C GLY A 347 -3.28 30.19 8.37
N THR A 348 -4.22 30.46 9.27
CA THR A 348 -3.97 30.91 10.64
C THR A 348 -4.90 30.19 11.61
N GLY A 349 -4.56 30.17 12.90
CA GLY A 349 -5.38 29.57 13.95
C GLY A 349 -5.07 28.10 14.24
N ALA A 350 -3.98 27.53 13.72
CA ALA A 350 -3.53 26.21 14.17
C ALA A 350 -3.24 26.23 15.67
N THR A 351 -3.65 25.18 16.40
CA THR A 351 -3.67 25.19 17.87
C THR A 351 -2.57 24.37 18.53
N LEU A 352 -1.91 23.45 17.82
CA LEU A 352 -0.84 22.55 18.30
C LEU A 352 -1.13 21.87 19.65
N GLU A 353 -1.28 20.55 19.68
CA GLU A 353 -1.47 19.85 20.96
C GLU A 353 -0.18 19.31 21.53
N VAL A 354 0.19 19.87 22.68
CA VAL A 354 1.33 19.41 23.47
C VAL A 354 1.10 18.04 24.12
N ALA A 355 -0.16 17.61 24.26
CA ALA A 355 -0.55 16.33 24.84
C ALA A 355 -0.70 15.20 23.80
N LEU A 356 -0.16 15.39 22.60
CA LEU A 356 -0.28 14.41 21.52
C LEU A 356 0.29 13.04 21.92
N ASP A 357 -0.51 12.00 21.74
CA ASP A 357 -0.20 10.63 22.17
C ASP A 357 0.39 9.74 21.07
N HIS A 358 0.09 10.02 19.80
CA HIS A 358 0.65 9.30 18.66
C HIS A 358 0.70 10.10 17.35
N PHE A 359 1.56 9.68 16.44
CA PHE A 359 1.68 10.17 15.07
C PHE A 359 1.60 9.00 14.09
N ASP A 360 0.67 9.03 13.14
CA ASP A 360 0.49 7.99 12.13
C ASP A 360 0.95 8.46 10.74
N LEU A 361 1.69 7.59 10.05
CA LEU A 361 2.12 7.81 8.66
C LEU A 361 1.19 7.06 7.70
N GLY A 362 0.61 7.79 6.75
CA GLY A 362 -0.15 7.23 5.61
C GLY A 362 -1.53 6.60 5.94
N THR A 363 -2.03 6.71 7.18
CA THR A 363 -3.37 6.25 7.61
C THR A 363 -3.92 7.01 8.83
N ASN A 364 -5.24 7.15 8.93
CA ASN A 364 -5.91 7.79 10.07
C ASN A 364 -6.13 6.86 11.27
N GLY A 365 -5.08 6.13 11.64
CA GLY A 365 -5.19 5.00 12.56
C GLY A 365 -5.92 3.82 11.92
N ALA A 366 -6.94 3.28 12.62
CA ALA A 366 -7.68 2.07 12.24
C ALA A 366 -8.82 2.30 11.22
N GLY A 367 -8.95 3.52 10.69
CA GLY A 367 -10.02 3.90 9.77
C GLY A 367 -9.72 3.60 8.30
N GLN A 368 -10.74 3.81 7.46
CA GLN A 368 -10.67 3.64 6.00
C GLN A 368 -9.88 4.76 5.29
N ASN A 369 -9.31 5.75 6.00
CA ASN A 369 -8.71 6.95 5.39
C ASN A 369 -7.19 6.86 5.21
N SER A 370 -6.69 5.72 4.71
CA SER A 370 -5.28 5.54 4.34
C SER A 370 -4.98 5.93 2.90
N ILE A 371 -3.71 6.05 2.49
CA ILE A 371 -3.37 6.38 1.09
C ILE A 371 -3.55 5.26 0.07
N TYR A 372 -3.61 3.98 0.48
CA TYR A 372 -3.71 2.85 -0.45
C TYR A 372 -2.55 2.89 -1.48
N GLY A 373 -1.33 2.74 -0.99
CA GLY A 373 -0.15 2.86 -1.83
C GLY A 373 1.15 2.83 -1.05
N LEU A 374 2.05 3.76 -1.39
CA LEU A 374 3.45 3.76 -0.95
C LEU A 374 3.79 5.03 -0.19
N ASN A 375 4.47 4.87 0.94
CA ASN A 375 5.27 5.92 1.55
C ASN A 375 6.73 5.68 1.13
N GLU A 376 7.28 6.58 0.32
CA GLU A 376 8.64 6.47 -0.19
C GLU A 376 9.62 7.21 0.71
N ARG A 377 9.23 8.40 1.19
CA ARG A 377 10.07 9.22 2.06
C ARG A 377 9.23 10.07 3.00
N TYR A 378 9.72 10.25 4.23
CA TYR A 378 9.13 11.15 5.20
C TYR A 378 10.23 11.90 5.97
N ALA A 379 10.10 13.21 6.09
CA ALA A 379 11.02 14.03 6.88
C ALA A 379 10.25 15.00 7.77
N ILE A 380 10.79 15.28 8.96
CA ILE A 380 10.19 16.18 9.94
C ILE A 380 11.27 16.89 10.76
N GLY A 381 11.01 18.13 11.17
CA GLY A 381 11.90 18.89 12.04
C GLY A 381 11.14 19.93 12.86
N ARG A 382 11.60 20.16 14.09
CA ARG A 382 11.01 21.14 15.02
C ARG A 382 11.23 22.57 14.54
N ASN A 383 10.24 23.42 14.75
CA ASN A 383 10.28 24.86 14.52
C ASN A 383 10.74 25.27 13.10
N LEU A 384 10.44 24.44 12.10
CA LEU A 384 10.77 24.75 10.71
C LEU A 384 9.63 25.51 10.06
N THR A 385 9.98 26.61 9.39
CA THR A 385 9.13 27.33 8.45
C THR A 385 9.82 27.42 7.10
N PHE A 386 9.01 27.56 6.05
CA PHE A 386 9.48 27.62 4.68
C PHE A 386 8.78 28.75 3.94
N THR A 387 9.51 29.41 3.05
CA THR A 387 8.93 30.31 2.05
C THR A 387 8.15 29.51 1.01
N ASP A 388 7.23 30.16 0.29
CA ASP A 388 6.49 29.53 -0.82
C ASP A 388 7.45 28.96 -1.88
N ALA A 389 8.57 29.65 -2.16
CA ALA A 389 9.60 29.17 -3.07
C ALA A 389 10.29 27.89 -2.59
N GLU A 390 10.60 27.79 -1.29
CA GLU A 390 11.17 26.56 -0.70
C GLU A 390 10.17 25.40 -0.73
N LEU A 391 8.89 25.67 -0.46
CA LEU A 391 7.82 24.67 -0.54
C LEU A 391 7.64 24.13 -1.97
N ILE A 392 7.68 25.01 -2.98
CA ILE A 392 7.63 24.62 -4.39
C ILE A 392 8.88 23.80 -4.75
N ALA A 393 10.06 24.24 -4.34
CA ALA A 393 11.31 23.54 -4.63
C ALA A 393 11.36 22.13 -4.02
N MET A 394 10.75 21.91 -2.84
CA MET A 394 10.65 20.57 -2.26
C MET A 394 9.63 19.68 -2.97
N THR A 395 8.56 20.27 -3.53
CA THR A 395 7.40 19.53 -4.02
C THR A 395 7.32 19.41 -5.54
N THR A 396 8.28 19.96 -6.27
CA THR A 396 8.54 19.65 -7.70
C THR A 396 9.46 18.43 -7.80
#